data_AF-A0A7C3TRK2-F1
#
_entry.id   AF-A0A7C3TRK2-F1
#
_cell.length_a   1.000
_cell.length_b   1.000
_cell.length_c   1.000
_cell.angle_alpha   90.00
_cell.angle_beta   90.00
_cell.angle_gamma   90.00
#
_symmetry.space_group_name_H-M   'P 1'
#
loop_
_entity.id
_entity.type
_entity.pdbx_description
1 polymer ?
#
loop_
_entity_poly.entity_id
_entity_poly.type
_entity_poly.pdbx_seq_one_letter_code
_entity_poly.pdbx_strand_id
1 'polypeptide(L)'
;IYIAYYEGTGNAGITASIMLPGGSKQLLPMSMLYLSVPAPTASGYANDVDMPASSTVDLTYMMPGSVFALGAFTPAPGTTLTTLGAGRSLTFTSTTLAAGSYQFAGSGGVALGQIIGGTNPITLRVSGRAILNYNSAPTDMSGMTIEVDPGGVLGVVSGTVSPLNGLPVHFNGTGGTLALSSDIAGSAPIDSQINADGSFTIEHSGSYPTVLGDATHKVTVDGFGQTLTINSLTDGLTIAGVIEEKSGTGGNLALVKSGPGTAILSGSQSNTFAGITTVSGGTLRLAKADGLRAIGDAVVNAGGTIRLAGNEQMRSLAAPPGDIGDVLVDLNGGTLNLDGYTQSIRRLRMTGGTVAGGSPAAGTLKLINPPAGEASIQAVSTGQSPAAIRGDIDLGGIRTIAVQDGPAPHDLRIEGRIINGSVIKQGAGTMVLASESPGQFDGGLVLETHWSGQNTVRVEASVNALGTGPVTLNEYTKLALPGKFGSTAGLIEGRIAAFNDWTTPNPGSTRVLEAVKGNTTSGWGNNETWVYTGQFYDADGFVTFGASIDDSAGVKVDGV
;
A
#
# COMPACT_ATOMS: atom_id res chain seq x y z
N ILE A 1 6.49 -7.91 48.73
CA ILE A 1 7.57 -8.09 47.73
C ILE A 1 7.51 -9.55 47.31
N TYR A 2 7.20 -9.84 46.06
CA TYR A 2 7.32 -11.19 45.51
C TYR A 2 8.65 -11.28 44.78
N ILE A 3 9.61 -11.98 45.37
CA ILE A 3 10.89 -12.30 44.70
C ILE A 3 10.67 -13.63 43.99
N ALA A 4 10.37 -13.58 42.70
CA ALA A 4 10.41 -14.75 41.83
C ALA A 4 11.85 -14.96 41.38
N TYR A 5 12.53 -15.93 42.00
CA TYR A 5 13.88 -16.35 41.59
C TYR A 5 13.92 -17.87 41.54
N TYR A 6 14.43 -18.42 40.45
CA TYR A 6 14.56 -19.86 40.23
C TYR A 6 15.99 -20.15 39.77
N GLU A 7 16.79 -20.77 40.63
CA GLU A 7 18.17 -21.13 40.30
C GLU A 7 18.21 -22.34 39.36
N GLY A 8 18.44 -22.03 38.08
CA GLY A 8 18.96 -23.00 37.12
C GLY A 8 20.46 -23.28 37.34
N THR A 9 20.83 -23.84 38.50
CA THR A 9 22.19 -24.35 38.83
C THR A 9 23.37 -23.36 38.83
N GLY A 10 23.18 -22.08 38.53
CA GLY A 10 24.23 -21.05 38.51
C GLY A 10 24.19 -20.12 39.72
N ASN A 11 25.36 -19.82 40.30
CA ASN A 11 25.55 -18.96 41.48
C ASN A 11 25.29 -17.44 41.21
N ALA A 12 24.22 -17.08 40.49
CA ALA A 12 23.81 -15.69 40.38
C ALA A 12 23.13 -15.23 41.69
N GLY A 13 23.37 -13.99 42.11
CA GLY A 13 22.88 -13.47 43.38
C GLY A 13 22.22 -12.11 43.22
N ILE A 14 21.08 -11.91 43.89
CA ILE A 14 20.50 -10.57 44.08
C ILE A 14 20.87 -10.11 45.49
N THR A 15 21.68 -9.06 45.60
CA THR A 15 21.94 -8.41 46.89
C THR A 15 20.76 -7.48 47.23
N ALA A 16 19.80 -7.96 48.01
CA ALA A 16 18.68 -7.16 48.51
C ALA A 16 18.93 -6.71 49.96
N SER A 17 19.20 -5.42 50.16
CA SER A 17 19.37 -4.83 51.50
C SER A 17 18.05 -4.25 52.00
N ILE A 18 17.44 -4.89 53.00
CA ILE A 18 16.32 -4.31 53.77
C ILE A 18 16.84 -3.85 55.13
N MET A 19 16.76 -2.55 55.41
CA MET A 19 17.00 -2.00 56.74
C MET A 19 15.71 -1.99 57.55
N LEU A 20 15.53 -2.99 58.41
CA LEU A 20 14.41 -3.01 59.37
C LEU A 20 14.66 -1.99 60.50
N PRO A 21 13.64 -1.23 60.94
CA PRO A 21 13.75 -0.41 62.14
C PRO A 21 13.99 -1.30 63.37
N GLY A 22 15.17 -1.20 64.01
CA GLY A 22 15.45 -1.90 65.27
C GLY A 22 16.78 -2.67 65.37
N GLY A 23 17.56 -2.81 64.29
CA GLY A 23 18.99 -3.19 64.38
C GLY A 23 19.34 -4.59 64.89
N SER A 24 18.39 -5.51 65.07
CA SER A 24 18.64 -6.89 65.49
C SER A 24 18.75 -7.85 64.30
N LYS A 25 19.84 -8.64 64.26
CA LYS A 25 20.04 -9.70 63.26
C LYS A 25 19.31 -10.97 63.68
N GLN A 26 18.39 -11.46 62.84
CA GLN A 26 17.74 -12.77 62.98
C GLN A 26 17.73 -13.46 61.62
N LEU A 27 18.07 -14.76 61.57
CA LEU A 27 17.87 -15.55 60.35
C LEU A 27 16.37 -15.79 60.17
N LEU A 28 15.82 -15.38 59.03
CA LEU A 28 14.45 -15.67 58.64
C LEU A 28 14.42 -16.95 57.79
N PRO A 29 13.59 -17.96 58.11
CA PRO A 29 13.43 -19.14 57.29
C PRO A 29 12.68 -18.81 56.00
N MET A 30 13.08 -19.48 54.92
CA MET A 30 12.62 -19.26 53.54
C MET A 30 11.08 -19.36 53.36
N SER A 31 10.41 -20.09 54.26
CA SER A 31 8.94 -20.23 54.31
C SER A 31 8.18 -18.98 54.75
N MET A 32 8.84 -17.97 55.33
CA MET A 32 8.19 -16.69 55.71
C MET A 32 8.27 -15.63 54.61
N LEU A 33 8.87 -15.92 53.44
CA LEU A 33 8.99 -14.99 52.32
C LEU A 33 7.72 -14.91 51.44
N TYR A 34 6.56 -15.33 51.96
CA TYR A 34 5.26 -15.28 51.27
C TYR A 34 4.33 -14.28 51.97
N LEU A 35 4.43 -13.01 51.59
CA LEU A 35 3.47 -11.97 51.97
C LEU A 35 2.69 -11.51 50.74
N SER A 36 1.40 -11.87 50.68
CA SER A 36 0.48 -11.43 49.64
C SER A 36 0.14 -9.95 49.81
N VAL A 37 0.83 -9.12 49.04
CA VAL A 37 0.52 -7.69 48.88
C VAL A 37 -0.23 -7.50 47.56
N PRO A 38 -1.31 -6.70 47.50
CA PRO A 38 -1.98 -6.34 46.25
C PRO A 38 -0.99 -5.74 45.23
N ALA A 39 -1.31 -5.89 43.95
CA ALA A 39 -0.40 -5.61 42.83
C ALA A 39 0.38 -4.28 42.95
N PRO A 40 1.73 -4.30 42.98
CA PRO A 40 2.52 -3.08 42.88
C PRO A 40 2.59 -2.61 41.43
N THR A 41 2.03 -1.44 41.16
CA THR A 41 2.42 -0.63 40.01
C THR A 41 3.88 -0.18 40.20
N ALA A 42 4.76 -0.63 39.31
CA ALA A 42 6.13 -0.13 39.09
C ALA A 42 6.85 0.51 40.30
N SER A 43 7.56 -0.30 41.10
CA SER A 43 8.62 0.19 42.00
C SER A 43 9.96 -0.35 41.53
N GLY A 44 10.86 0.52 41.04
CA GLY A 44 12.21 0.12 40.66
C GLY A 44 13.02 -0.31 41.89
N TYR A 45 13.72 -1.45 41.78
CA TYR A 45 14.66 -1.90 42.81
C TYR A 45 16.07 -1.54 42.37
N ALA A 46 16.72 -0.62 43.09
CA ALA A 46 18.07 -0.13 42.80
C ALA A 46 19.18 -1.14 43.19
N ASN A 47 18.93 -2.44 43.02
CA ASN A 47 19.91 -3.49 43.29
C ASN A 47 20.60 -3.84 41.97
N ASP A 48 21.92 -3.73 41.97
CA ASP A 48 22.77 -4.21 40.88
C ASP A 48 22.77 -5.75 40.83
N VAL A 49 23.10 -6.29 39.66
CA VAL A 49 22.98 -7.72 39.32
C VAL A 49 24.25 -8.21 38.67
N ASP A 50 25.03 -9.01 39.40
CA ASP A 50 26.18 -9.73 38.87
C ASP A 50 25.75 -11.14 38.42
N MET A 51 26.06 -11.52 37.17
CA MET A 51 25.70 -12.82 36.59
C MET A 51 26.97 -13.60 36.22
N PRO A 52 27.59 -14.33 37.18
CA PRO A 52 28.83 -15.07 36.96
C PRO A 52 28.66 -16.33 36.10
N ALA A 53 27.43 -16.78 35.87
CA ALA A 53 27.07 -17.94 35.07
C ALA A 53 25.73 -17.73 34.38
N SER A 54 25.48 -18.42 33.27
CA SER A 54 24.21 -18.37 32.54
C SER A 54 23.02 -18.62 33.46
N SER A 55 21.99 -17.78 33.35
CA SER A 55 20.90 -17.69 34.33
C SER A 55 19.53 -17.55 33.64
N THR A 56 18.46 -17.92 34.34
CA THR A 56 17.08 -17.78 33.86
C THR A 56 16.27 -16.90 34.80
N VAL A 57 15.52 -15.94 34.24
CA VAL A 57 14.57 -15.10 34.97
C VAL A 57 13.16 -15.37 34.44
N ASP A 58 12.26 -15.84 35.30
CA ASP A 58 10.88 -16.14 34.92
C ASP A 58 9.93 -15.00 35.31
N LEU A 59 9.45 -14.26 34.30
CA LEU A 59 8.48 -13.17 34.47
C LEU A 59 7.03 -13.64 34.31
N THR A 60 6.76 -14.93 34.03
CA THR A 60 5.39 -15.42 33.70
C THR A 60 4.35 -15.12 34.79
N TYR A 61 4.76 -15.06 36.05
CA TYR A 61 3.95 -14.69 37.21
C TYR A 61 3.50 -13.22 37.24
N MET A 62 4.14 -12.33 36.48
CA MET A 62 3.69 -10.94 36.29
C MET A 62 2.51 -10.88 35.31
N MET A 63 1.78 -9.77 35.24
CA MET A 63 0.78 -9.55 34.18
C MET A 63 1.46 -9.25 32.83
N PRO A 64 0.87 -9.60 31.68
CA PRO A 64 1.34 -9.09 30.37
C PRO A 64 1.43 -7.56 30.37
N GLY A 65 2.43 -7.00 29.70
CA GLY A 65 2.75 -5.56 29.72
C GLY A 65 3.58 -5.11 30.93
N SER A 66 3.84 -5.98 31.92
CA SER A 66 4.64 -5.60 33.09
C SER A 66 6.12 -5.39 32.76
N VAL A 67 6.73 -4.41 33.41
CA VAL A 67 8.18 -4.16 33.41
C VAL A 67 8.73 -4.39 34.83
N PHE A 68 9.80 -5.16 34.95
CA PHE A 68 10.55 -5.37 36.18
C PHE A 68 11.89 -4.66 36.08
N ALA A 69 12.10 -3.64 36.92
CA ALA A 69 13.28 -2.77 36.85
C ALA A 69 14.30 -3.09 37.96
N LEU A 70 15.56 -3.24 37.56
CA LEU A 70 16.74 -3.51 38.36
C LEU A 70 17.83 -2.46 38.12
N GLY A 71 18.91 -2.48 38.91
CA GLY A 71 20.07 -1.59 38.79
C GLY A 71 20.98 -1.93 37.61
N ALA A 72 22.29 -1.76 37.81
CA ALA A 72 23.31 -2.12 36.83
C ALA A 72 23.42 -3.64 36.67
N PHE A 73 23.74 -4.10 35.46
CA PHE A 73 23.92 -5.51 35.13
C PHE A 73 25.36 -5.80 34.72
N THR A 74 25.98 -6.80 35.34
CA THR A 74 27.37 -7.23 35.06
C THR A 74 27.42 -8.74 34.76
N PRO A 75 27.21 -9.15 33.50
CA PRO A 75 27.38 -10.54 33.10
C PRO A 75 28.85 -10.93 32.93
N ALA A 76 29.20 -12.17 33.27
CA ALA A 76 30.48 -12.75 32.90
C ALA A 76 30.52 -13.09 31.39
N PRO A 77 31.69 -12.97 30.71
CA PRO A 77 31.82 -13.38 29.31
C PRO A 77 31.41 -14.84 29.06
N GLY A 78 30.78 -15.09 27.92
CA GLY A 78 30.32 -16.42 27.49
C GLY A 78 29.00 -16.89 28.12
N THR A 79 28.28 -16.00 28.83
CA THR A 79 27.04 -16.35 29.53
C THR A 79 25.77 -16.02 28.72
N THR A 80 24.70 -16.74 29.05
CA THR A 80 23.35 -16.55 28.49
C THR A 80 22.40 -16.09 29.60
N LEU A 81 21.71 -14.95 29.37
CA LEU A 81 20.55 -14.56 30.16
C LEU A 81 19.28 -14.98 29.42
N THR A 82 18.56 -15.96 29.97
CA THR A 82 17.27 -16.42 29.45
C THR A 82 16.14 -15.74 30.22
N THR A 83 15.16 -15.15 29.53
CA THR A 83 13.97 -14.59 30.20
C THR A 83 12.67 -15.21 29.68
N LEU A 84 11.80 -15.62 30.61
CA LEU A 84 10.51 -16.25 30.29
C LEU A 84 9.36 -15.27 30.54
N GLY A 85 8.25 -15.43 29.81
CA GLY A 85 7.07 -14.56 29.90
C GLY A 85 6.99 -13.55 28.76
N ALA A 86 6.46 -13.99 27.62
CA ALA A 86 6.19 -13.12 26.46
C ALA A 86 5.37 -11.88 26.84
N GLY A 87 5.66 -10.76 26.16
CA GLY A 87 4.98 -9.47 26.40
C GLY A 87 5.30 -8.81 27.74
N ARG A 88 6.37 -9.22 28.43
CA ARG A 88 6.89 -8.63 29.67
C ARG A 88 8.36 -8.29 29.48
N SER A 89 8.89 -7.37 30.27
CA SER A 89 10.28 -6.94 30.17
C SER A 89 11.01 -6.91 31.51
N LEU A 90 12.25 -7.37 31.50
CA LEU A 90 13.29 -7.05 32.47
C LEU A 90 14.02 -5.80 31.99
N THR A 91 14.28 -4.83 32.87
CA THR A 91 14.97 -3.57 32.52
C THR A 91 16.09 -3.28 33.51
N PHE A 92 17.28 -3.00 33.00
CA PHE A 92 18.44 -2.56 33.78
C PHE A 92 18.67 -1.06 33.58
N THR A 93 19.32 -0.40 34.54
CA THR A 93 19.76 1.00 34.37
C THR A 93 20.97 1.10 33.43
N SER A 94 21.86 0.12 33.52
CA SER A 94 23.06 0.00 32.68
C SER A 94 23.49 -1.47 32.58
N THR A 95 24.29 -1.79 31.56
CA THR A 95 24.89 -3.11 31.35
C THR A 95 26.39 -2.96 31.11
N THR A 96 27.22 -3.43 32.04
CA THR A 96 28.68 -3.35 31.98
C THR A 96 29.25 -4.61 31.34
N LEU A 97 30.01 -4.47 30.25
CA LEU A 97 30.48 -5.58 29.44
C LEU A 97 32.01 -5.60 29.34
N ALA A 98 32.60 -6.75 29.69
CA ALA A 98 33.99 -7.07 29.41
C ALA A 98 34.12 -7.68 27.99
N ALA A 99 35.35 -7.89 27.52
CA ALA A 99 35.59 -8.53 26.23
C ALA A 99 35.01 -9.96 26.18
N GLY A 100 34.34 -10.32 25.08
CA GLY A 100 33.73 -11.63 24.87
C GLY A 100 32.29 -11.58 24.35
N SER A 101 31.62 -12.73 24.37
CA SER A 101 30.26 -12.88 23.81
C SER A 101 29.21 -13.02 24.91
N TYR A 102 28.03 -12.45 24.70
CA TYR A 102 26.91 -12.44 25.64
C TYR A 102 25.61 -12.76 24.90
N GLN A 103 24.81 -13.68 25.43
CA GLN A 103 23.57 -14.10 24.77
C GLN A 103 22.32 -13.70 25.55
N PHE A 104 21.35 -13.12 24.87
CA PHE A 104 20.01 -12.88 25.39
C PHE A 104 19.02 -13.85 24.72
N ALA A 105 18.28 -14.60 25.54
CA ALA A 105 17.46 -15.73 25.12
C ALA A 105 16.06 -15.70 25.76
N GLY A 106 15.14 -16.52 25.23
CA GLY A 106 13.78 -16.67 25.75
C GLY A 106 12.77 -15.62 25.26
N SER A 107 11.55 -15.71 25.78
CA SER A 107 10.39 -14.95 25.31
C SER A 107 10.23 -13.55 25.94
N GLY A 108 10.84 -13.32 27.11
CA GLY A 108 10.80 -12.02 27.78
C GLY A 108 11.68 -10.99 27.06
N GLY A 109 11.35 -9.70 27.22
CA GLY A 109 12.22 -8.60 26.79
C GLY A 109 13.33 -8.36 27.82
N VAL A 110 14.54 -8.07 27.36
CA VAL A 110 15.65 -7.60 28.21
C VAL A 110 16.12 -6.24 27.72
N ALA A 111 15.73 -5.18 28.43
CA ALA A 111 16.17 -3.81 28.18
C ALA A 111 17.48 -3.54 28.92
N LEU A 112 18.54 -3.24 28.18
CA LEU A 112 19.92 -3.23 28.69
C LEU A 112 20.31 -1.92 29.41
N GLY A 113 19.54 -0.85 29.26
CA GLY A 113 19.94 0.47 29.75
C GLY A 113 21.21 0.95 29.06
N GLN A 114 22.00 1.79 29.74
CA GLN A 114 23.27 2.28 29.19
C GLN A 114 24.27 1.12 29.08
N ILE A 115 24.72 0.80 27.87
CA ILE A 115 25.83 -0.14 27.71
C ILE A 115 27.14 0.55 28.12
N ILE A 116 27.96 -0.12 28.90
CA ILE A 116 29.28 0.34 29.32
C ILE A 116 30.29 -0.72 28.88
N GLY A 117 30.74 -0.61 27.63
CA GLY A 117 31.75 -1.47 27.03
C GLY A 117 33.14 -0.83 27.07
N GLY A 118 34.18 -1.67 27.13
CA GLY A 118 35.58 -1.24 26.93
C GLY A 118 36.03 -1.37 25.47
N THR A 119 37.25 -0.92 25.15
CA THR A 119 37.83 -0.88 23.80
C THR A 119 38.29 -2.26 23.28
N ASN A 120 37.44 -3.29 23.36
CA ASN A 120 37.76 -4.68 23.01
C ASN A 120 36.55 -5.35 22.32
N PRO A 121 36.74 -6.45 21.56
CA PRO A 121 35.64 -7.12 20.88
C PRO A 121 34.58 -7.63 21.86
N ILE A 122 33.34 -7.17 21.67
CA ILE A 122 32.16 -7.59 22.44
C ILE A 122 31.07 -8.02 21.46
N THR A 123 30.61 -9.28 21.55
CA THR A 123 29.49 -9.77 20.72
C THR A 123 28.22 -9.84 21.56
N LEU A 124 27.19 -9.10 21.17
CA LEU A 124 25.83 -9.27 21.70
C LEU A 124 25.03 -10.18 20.77
N ARG A 125 24.65 -11.35 21.26
CA ARG A 125 23.89 -12.35 20.50
C ARG A 125 22.43 -12.41 20.98
N VAL A 126 21.49 -12.19 20.09
CA VAL A 126 20.06 -12.06 20.38
C VAL A 126 19.29 -13.24 19.78
N SER A 127 18.96 -14.20 20.63
CA SER A 127 18.17 -15.40 20.29
C SER A 127 16.77 -15.40 20.92
N GLY A 128 16.56 -14.51 21.89
CA GLY A 128 15.28 -14.17 22.49
C GLY A 128 14.89 -12.74 22.12
N ARG A 129 14.55 -11.91 23.11
CA ARG A 129 14.27 -10.48 22.88
C ARG A 129 15.20 -9.58 23.71
N ALA A 130 16.12 -8.89 23.06
CA ALA A 130 16.95 -7.85 23.67
C ALA A 130 16.47 -6.47 23.21
N ILE A 131 16.61 -5.43 24.05
CA ILE A 131 16.14 -4.08 23.76
C ILE A 131 17.24 -3.07 24.12
N LEU A 132 17.62 -2.26 23.14
CA LEU A 132 18.48 -1.10 23.30
C LEU A 132 17.59 0.12 23.51
N ASN A 133 17.59 0.63 24.74
CA ASN A 133 16.66 1.66 25.20
C ASN A 133 17.32 2.86 25.89
N TYR A 134 18.66 2.94 25.89
CA TYR A 134 19.38 4.10 26.41
C TYR A 134 19.69 5.08 25.29
N ASN A 135 18.87 6.12 25.24
CA ASN A 135 18.75 7.03 24.12
C ASN A 135 18.86 8.50 24.56
N SER A 136 19.31 8.75 25.79
CA SER A 136 19.43 10.09 26.39
C SER A 136 20.78 10.76 26.15
N ALA A 137 21.84 9.96 25.92
CA ALA A 137 23.20 10.43 25.61
C ALA A 137 23.95 9.37 24.78
N PRO A 138 24.96 9.76 23.98
CA PRO A 138 25.75 8.81 23.21
C PRO A 138 26.42 7.75 24.09
N THR A 139 26.42 6.51 23.61
CA THR A 139 27.11 5.38 24.24
C THR A 139 28.26 4.94 23.34
N ASP A 140 29.46 4.77 23.89
CA ASP A 140 30.56 4.19 23.11
C ASP A 140 30.29 2.70 22.88
N MET A 141 30.14 2.33 21.61
CA MET A 141 29.92 0.97 21.14
C MET A 141 31.04 0.52 20.19
N SER A 142 32.19 1.22 20.21
CA SER A 142 33.35 0.91 19.38
C SER A 142 33.87 -0.50 19.65
N GLY A 143 34.06 -1.28 18.59
CA GLY A 143 34.50 -2.68 18.68
C GLY A 143 33.43 -3.68 19.10
N MET A 144 32.18 -3.26 19.33
CA MET A 144 31.06 -4.18 19.53
C MET A 144 30.61 -4.81 18.20
N THR A 145 29.83 -5.88 18.29
CA THR A 145 29.06 -6.48 17.18
C THR A 145 27.71 -6.95 17.74
N ILE A 146 26.62 -6.75 16.99
CA ILE A 146 25.30 -7.30 17.34
C ILE A 146 24.88 -8.33 16.31
N GLU A 147 24.63 -9.55 16.78
CA GLU A 147 24.14 -10.69 15.99
C GLU A 147 22.73 -11.06 16.47
N VAL A 148 21.77 -11.14 15.56
CA VAL A 148 20.40 -11.58 15.84
C VAL A 148 20.17 -12.93 15.17
N ASP A 149 19.92 -13.96 15.97
CA ASP A 149 19.67 -15.32 15.52
C ASP A 149 18.27 -15.49 14.89
N PRO A 150 18.00 -16.59 14.16
CA PRO A 150 16.67 -16.96 13.71
C PRO A 150 15.64 -16.92 14.85
N GLY A 151 14.58 -16.12 14.69
CA GLY A 151 13.54 -15.90 15.70
C GLY A 151 13.88 -14.87 16.80
N GLY A 152 15.11 -14.36 16.83
CA GLY A 152 15.53 -13.30 17.74
C GLY A 152 14.89 -11.94 17.41
N VAL A 153 14.66 -11.13 18.44
CA VAL A 153 14.11 -9.77 18.31
C VAL A 153 15.05 -8.76 18.95
N LEU A 154 15.63 -7.89 18.14
CA LEU A 154 16.35 -6.70 18.61
C LEU A 154 15.39 -5.51 18.63
N GLY A 155 15.01 -5.08 19.83
CA GLY A 155 14.31 -3.83 20.06
C GLY A 155 15.27 -2.65 20.05
N VAL A 156 14.91 -1.56 19.37
CA VAL A 156 15.68 -0.31 19.33
C VAL A 156 14.72 0.85 19.58
N VAL A 157 14.92 1.57 20.68
CA VAL A 157 14.10 2.73 21.08
C VAL A 157 14.94 4.00 20.91
N SER A 158 14.73 4.73 19.81
CA SER A 158 15.44 6.00 19.59
C SER A 158 14.86 7.13 20.41
N GLY A 159 15.68 8.14 20.72
CA GLY A 159 15.32 9.31 21.52
C GLY A 159 16.13 10.53 21.13
N THR A 160 16.79 11.22 22.07
CA THR A 160 17.70 12.32 21.72
C THR A 160 18.94 11.84 20.98
N VAL A 161 19.30 10.56 21.13
CA VAL A 161 20.28 9.84 20.30
C VAL A 161 19.74 8.47 19.88
N SER A 162 20.34 7.88 18.83
CA SER A 162 20.16 6.47 18.51
C SER A 162 20.94 5.61 19.50
N PRO A 163 20.32 4.60 20.14
CA PRO A 163 21.00 3.71 21.08
C PRO A 163 21.93 2.69 20.40
N LEU A 164 21.97 2.66 19.05
CA LEU A 164 22.97 1.93 18.27
C LEU A 164 24.23 2.76 17.97
N ASN A 165 24.16 4.09 18.03
CA ASN A 165 25.27 5.02 17.80
C ASN A 165 26.20 4.67 16.60
N GLY A 166 25.61 4.32 15.45
CA GLY A 166 26.36 3.94 14.24
C GLY A 166 26.66 2.44 14.09
N LEU A 167 26.48 1.63 15.14
CA LEU A 167 26.92 0.24 15.15
C LEU A 167 26.11 -0.63 14.17
N PRO A 168 26.76 -1.35 13.23
CA PRO A 168 26.07 -2.29 12.37
C PRO A 168 25.41 -3.45 13.13
N VAL A 169 24.24 -3.87 12.66
CA VAL A 169 23.51 -5.04 13.17
C VAL A 169 23.48 -6.11 12.10
N HIS A 170 23.73 -7.36 12.49
CA HIS A 170 23.68 -8.52 11.59
C HIS A 170 22.59 -9.51 12.01
N PHE A 171 21.76 -9.93 11.06
CA PHE A 171 20.71 -10.93 11.23
C PHE A 171 21.14 -12.25 10.60
N ASN A 172 21.43 -13.23 11.45
CA ASN A 172 21.84 -14.57 11.07
C ASN A 172 20.64 -15.36 10.52
N GLY A 173 20.67 -15.71 9.24
CA GLY A 173 19.64 -16.54 8.61
C GLY A 173 18.24 -15.91 8.58
N THR A 174 17.21 -16.75 8.64
CA THR A 174 15.80 -16.33 8.42
C THR A 174 14.98 -16.34 9.72
N GLY A 175 14.17 -15.30 9.92
CA GLY A 175 13.15 -15.20 10.97
C GLY A 175 13.44 -14.19 12.08
N GLY A 176 14.56 -13.48 12.04
CA GLY A 176 14.87 -12.42 13.00
C GLY A 176 14.00 -11.16 12.80
N THR A 177 13.89 -10.33 13.83
CA THR A 177 13.11 -9.07 13.81
C THR A 177 13.90 -7.89 14.39
N LEU A 178 13.93 -6.78 13.66
CA LEU A 178 14.33 -5.46 14.14
C LEU A 178 13.05 -4.70 14.56
N ALA A 179 12.80 -4.58 15.86
CA ALA A 179 11.62 -3.90 16.40
C ALA A 179 11.97 -2.45 16.75
N LEU A 180 11.44 -1.49 16.00
CA LEU A 180 11.77 -0.08 16.06
C LEU A 180 10.67 0.74 16.76
N SER A 181 11.09 1.68 17.58
CA SER A 181 10.24 2.75 18.10
C SER A 181 11.05 4.01 18.41
N SER A 182 10.34 5.10 18.62
CA SER A 182 10.87 6.37 19.12
C SER A 182 10.08 6.77 20.37
N ASP A 183 10.74 7.34 21.38
CA ASP A 183 10.11 7.78 22.63
C ASP A 183 9.68 9.26 22.63
N ILE A 184 10.25 10.06 21.72
CA ILE A 184 9.94 11.49 21.52
C ILE A 184 9.68 11.80 20.05
N ALA A 185 8.92 12.88 19.81
CA ALA A 185 8.78 13.45 18.48
C ALA A 185 10.11 14.06 18.01
N GLY A 186 10.53 13.75 16.78
CA GLY A 186 11.81 14.22 16.24
C GLY A 186 13.04 13.51 16.83
N SER A 187 12.88 12.27 17.30
CA SER A 187 14.00 11.42 17.75
C SER A 187 15.12 11.35 16.70
N ALA A 188 16.36 11.18 17.16
CA ALA A 188 17.51 10.95 16.30
C ALA A 188 17.26 9.77 15.33
N PRO A 189 17.69 9.87 14.05
CA PRO A 189 17.69 8.75 13.13
C PRO A 189 18.53 7.56 13.64
N ILE A 190 18.11 6.35 13.28
CA ILE A 190 18.85 5.12 13.52
C ILE A 190 19.80 4.93 12.33
N ASP A 191 20.88 5.71 12.35
CA ASP A 191 21.93 5.72 11.33
C ASP A 191 22.85 4.52 11.55
N SER A 192 22.40 3.33 11.19
CA SER A 192 23.13 2.08 11.43
C SER A 192 22.88 1.10 10.31
N GLN A 193 23.95 0.48 9.79
CA GLN A 193 23.83 -0.48 8.70
C GLN A 193 23.19 -1.78 9.22
N ILE A 194 22.11 -2.21 8.57
CA ILE A 194 21.44 -3.47 8.86
C ILE A 194 21.83 -4.48 7.78
N ASN A 195 22.40 -5.59 8.18
CA ASN A 195 22.77 -6.69 7.29
C ASN A 195 21.98 -7.95 7.68
N ALA A 196 21.52 -8.74 6.72
CA ALA A 196 20.84 -10.00 6.97
C ALA A 196 21.27 -11.09 5.98
N ASP A 197 21.50 -12.31 6.47
CA ASP A 197 21.82 -13.49 5.64
C ASP A 197 20.55 -14.29 5.26
N GLY A 198 19.37 -13.70 5.47
CA GLY A 198 18.09 -14.34 5.24
C GLY A 198 16.91 -13.39 5.42
N SER A 199 15.70 -13.95 5.36
CA SER A 199 14.46 -13.15 5.42
C SER A 199 14.23 -12.67 6.85
N PHE A 200 14.03 -11.36 7.03
CA PHE A 200 13.85 -10.76 8.35
C PHE A 200 12.76 -9.68 8.32
N THR A 201 12.29 -9.31 9.51
CA THR A 201 11.23 -8.30 9.68
C THR A 201 11.79 -7.02 10.29
N ILE A 202 11.43 -5.86 9.73
CA ILE A 202 11.48 -4.57 10.41
C ILE A 202 10.06 -4.30 10.91
N GLU A 203 9.88 -4.28 12.22
CA GLU A 203 8.61 -3.92 12.86
C GLU A 203 8.67 -2.49 13.39
N HIS A 204 7.57 -1.73 13.30
CA HIS A 204 7.43 -0.43 13.97
C HIS A 204 6.11 -0.37 14.73
N SER A 205 6.18 0.03 15.99
CA SER A 205 5.01 0.08 16.90
C SER A 205 4.97 1.33 17.79
N GLY A 206 5.89 2.28 17.58
CA GLY A 206 5.97 3.52 18.36
C GLY A 206 4.94 4.56 17.95
N SER A 207 4.51 5.40 18.89
CA SER A 207 3.61 6.53 18.62
C SER A 207 4.28 7.69 17.87
N TYR A 208 5.61 7.69 17.79
CA TYR A 208 6.40 8.73 17.14
C TYR A 208 7.09 8.18 15.87
N PRO A 209 7.30 9.02 14.84
CA PRO A 209 8.04 8.63 13.64
C PRO A 209 9.47 8.18 13.98
N THR A 210 9.92 7.12 13.31
CA THR A 210 11.27 6.57 13.47
C THR A 210 11.94 6.51 12.11
N VAL A 211 13.16 7.03 12.00
CA VAL A 211 13.96 7.00 10.77
C VAL A 211 15.03 5.91 10.90
N LEU A 212 15.18 5.08 9.87
CA LEU A 212 16.20 4.04 9.76
C LEU A 212 17.08 4.30 8.53
N GLY A 213 18.39 4.36 8.76
CA GLY A 213 19.41 4.53 7.74
C GLY A 213 19.45 5.91 7.09
N ASP A 214 20.45 6.11 6.24
CA ASP A 214 20.73 7.36 5.53
C ASP A 214 21.44 7.06 4.18
N ALA A 215 22.10 8.05 3.56
CA ALA A 215 22.82 7.83 2.29
C ALA A 215 24.03 6.85 2.40
N THR A 216 24.53 6.60 3.60
CA THR A 216 25.66 5.71 3.92
C THR A 216 25.24 4.42 4.64
N HIS A 217 24.18 4.47 5.45
CA HIS A 217 23.68 3.37 6.26
C HIS A 217 22.50 2.66 5.56
N LYS A 218 22.79 1.48 5.00
CA LYS A 218 21.85 0.69 4.19
C LYS A 218 21.11 -0.38 4.99
N VAL A 219 20.06 -0.93 4.38
CA VAL A 219 19.48 -2.23 4.74
C VAL A 219 19.85 -3.23 3.64
N THR A 220 20.76 -4.16 3.93
CA THR A 220 21.28 -5.14 2.99
C THR A 220 20.76 -6.54 3.34
N VAL A 221 20.21 -7.26 2.36
CA VAL A 221 19.85 -8.68 2.50
C VAL A 221 20.65 -9.51 1.50
N ASP A 222 21.24 -10.58 1.99
CA ASP A 222 21.99 -11.60 1.27
C ASP A 222 21.20 -12.92 1.25
N GLY A 223 21.52 -13.81 0.31
CA GLY A 223 20.83 -15.09 0.11
C GLY A 223 19.85 -15.14 -1.08
N PHE A 224 19.39 -16.34 -1.42
CA PHE A 224 18.56 -16.62 -2.60
C PHE A 224 17.07 -16.48 -2.28
N GLY A 225 16.36 -15.56 -2.95
CA GLY A 225 14.90 -15.47 -2.88
C GLY A 225 14.36 -15.05 -1.50
N GLN A 226 15.13 -14.24 -0.78
CA GLN A 226 14.76 -13.76 0.54
C GLN A 226 13.64 -12.71 0.48
N THR A 227 13.05 -12.42 1.64
CA THR A 227 12.01 -11.40 1.82
C THR A 227 12.37 -10.47 2.97
N LEU A 228 12.41 -9.17 2.70
CA LEU A 228 12.34 -8.14 3.72
C LEU A 228 10.87 -7.83 4.02
N THR A 229 10.42 -8.04 5.26
CA THR A 229 9.07 -7.65 5.68
C THR A 229 9.13 -6.35 6.49
N ILE A 230 8.32 -5.36 6.12
CA ILE A 230 8.09 -4.14 6.89
C ILE A 230 6.72 -4.24 7.54
N ASN A 231 6.69 -4.50 8.85
CA ASN A 231 5.47 -4.59 9.65
C ASN A 231 5.22 -3.27 10.41
N SER A 232 4.58 -2.30 9.75
CA SER A 232 4.25 -1.01 10.38
C SER A 232 2.91 -1.13 11.10
N LEU A 233 2.95 -1.28 12.43
CA LEU A 233 1.75 -1.33 13.28
C LEU A 233 1.17 0.08 13.52
N THR A 234 2.02 1.10 13.51
CA THR A 234 1.69 2.51 13.57
C THR A 234 2.25 3.26 12.36
N ASP A 235 1.84 4.53 12.19
CA ASP A 235 2.38 5.42 11.16
C ASP A 235 3.75 5.98 11.57
N GLY A 236 4.64 6.16 10.59
CA GLY A 236 5.83 7.01 10.75
C GLY A 236 7.17 6.30 10.65
N LEU A 237 7.21 5.01 10.35
CA LEU A 237 8.47 4.35 9.97
C LEU A 237 8.97 4.91 8.64
N THR A 238 10.17 5.46 8.64
CA THR A 238 10.88 5.93 7.43
C THR A 238 12.16 5.15 7.25
N ILE A 239 12.33 4.47 6.11
CA ILE A 239 13.59 3.87 5.70
C ILE A 239 14.20 4.83 4.67
N ALA A 240 15.19 5.61 5.11
CA ALA A 240 15.91 6.56 4.25
C ALA A 240 17.20 5.96 3.66
N GLY A 241 17.65 4.82 4.22
CA GLY A 241 18.71 3.99 3.64
C GLY A 241 18.32 3.34 2.30
N VAL A 242 19.34 2.98 1.51
CA VAL A 242 19.16 2.08 0.35
C VAL A 242 18.77 0.70 0.87
N ILE A 243 17.67 0.15 0.34
CA ILE A 243 17.37 -1.28 0.45
C ILE A 243 18.14 -1.99 -0.66
N GLU A 244 19.11 -2.82 -0.27
CA GLU A 244 20.09 -3.45 -1.13
C GLU A 244 19.95 -4.98 -1.12
N GLU A 245 19.84 -5.54 -2.32
CA GLU A 245 20.07 -6.96 -2.56
C GLU A 245 21.57 -7.14 -2.82
N LYS A 246 22.23 -7.98 -2.03
CA LYS A 246 23.65 -8.25 -2.21
C LYS A 246 23.87 -9.12 -3.45
N SER A 247 24.66 -8.62 -4.41
CA SER A 247 24.78 -9.23 -5.72
C SER A 247 25.45 -10.61 -5.69
N GLY A 248 24.90 -11.55 -6.47
CA GLY A 248 25.53 -12.84 -6.78
C GLY A 248 24.82 -14.09 -6.24
N THR A 249 23.76 -13.95 -5.43
CA THR A 249 23.07 -15.08 -4.78
C THR A 249 21.90 -15.69 -5.56
N GLY A 250 21.49 -15.10 -6.69
CA GLY A 250 20.72 -15.79 -7.74
C GLY A 250 19.19 -15.80 -7.59
N GLY A 251 18.60 -15.13 -6.60
CA GLY A 251 17.16 -15.00 -6.47
C GLY A 251 16.75 -13.67 -5.85
N ASN A 252 15.92 -12.91 -6.55
CA ASN A 252 15.59 -11.51 -6.24
C ASN A 252 15.04 -11.33 -4.81
N LEU A 253 15.50 -10.29 -4.11
CA LEU A 253 14.98 -9.90 -2.79
C LEU A 253 13.58 -9.29 -2.94
N ALA A 254 12.58 -9.97 -2.37
CA ALA A 254 11.20 -9.47 -2.30
C ALA A 254 11.02 -8.48 -1.14
N LEU A 255 10.11 -7.52 -1.30
CA LEU A 255 9.71 -6.57 -0.27
C LEU A 255 8.24 -6.77 0.09
N VAL A 256 7.92 -6.97 1.36
CA VAL A 256 6.53 -7.09 1.84
C VAL A 256 6.22 -5.94 2.80
N LYS A 257 5.12 -5.22 2.56
CA LYS A 257 4.54 -4.28 3.52
C LYS A 257 3.30 -4.89 4.18
N SER A 258 3.37 -5.08 5.49
CA SER A 258 2.29 -5.52 6.37
C SER A 258 2.02 -4.52 7.49
N GLY A 259 1.01 -4.80 8.31
CA GLY A 259 0.56 -3.92 9.39
C GLY A 259 -0.27 -2.73 8.87
N PRO A 260 -1.19 -2.18 9.68
CA PRO A 260 -2.14 -1.14 9.26
C PRO A 260 -1.51 0.24 9.04
N GLY A 261 -0.34 0.52 9.60
CA GLY A 261 0.31 1.83 9.55
C GLY A 261 1.07 2.13 8.26
N THR A 262 1.65 3.32 8.20
CA THR A 262 2.41 3.85 7.06
C THR A 262 3.90 3.66 7.23
N ALA A 263 4.49 2.91 6.30
CA ALA A 263 5.95 2.88 6.07
C ALA A 263 6.32 3.78 4.89
N ILE A 264 7.47 4.43 4.96
CA ILE A 264 7.94 5.42 3.99
C ILE A 264 9.31 4.97 3.47
N LEU A 265 9.44 4.81 2.15
CA LEU A 265 10.74 4.60 1.51
C LEU A 265 11.24 5.95 0.99
N SER A 266 12.34 6.46 1.52
CA SER A 266 12.89 7.78 1.18
C SER A 266 14.38 7.73 0.89
N GLY A 267 15.07 8.87 0.97
CA GLY A 267 16.50 9.00 0.68
C GLY A 267 16.81 9.45 -0.74
N SER A 268 18.08 9.81 -0.95
CA SER A 268 18.63 10.41 -2.18
C SER A 268 19.17 9.39 -3.20
N GLN A 269 19.02 8.09 -2.94
CA GLN A 269 19.54 7.01 -3.79
C GLN A 269 18.46 5.96 -4.07
N SER A 270 18.47 5.42 -5.29
CA SER A 270 17.62 4.30 -5.71
C SER A 270 17.85 3.04 -4.87
N ASN A 271 16.79 2.29 -4.58
CA ASN A 271 16.86 0.94 -4.03
C ASN A 271 17.26 -0.05 -5.13
N THR A 272 18.09 -1.04 -4.79
CA THR A 272 18.73 -1.96 -5.76
C THR A 272 18.13 -3.37 -5.77
N PHE A 273 17.21 -3.70 -4.86
CA PHE A 273 16.55 -5.02 -4.84
C PHE A 273 15.69 -5.29 -6.09
N ALA A 274 15.80 -6.48 -6.68
CA ALA A 274 15.15 -6.80 -7.95
C ALA A 274 13.74 -7.41 -7.81
N GLY A 275 13.29 -7.74 -6.59
CA GLY A 275 12.07 -8.52 -6.37
C GLY A 275 10.79 -7.69 -6.36
N ILE A 276 9.66 -8.40 -6.44
CA ILE A 276 8.32 -7.82 -6.39
C ILE A 276 8.07 -7.20 -5.01
N THR A 277 7.45 -6.02 -4.99
CA THR A 277 6.94 -5.39 -3.77
C THR A 277 5.47 -5.78 -3.56
N THR A 278 5.18 -6.49 -2.47
CA THR A 278 3.80 -6.87 -2.10
C THR A 278 3.31 -5.98 -0.96
N VAL A 279 2.20 -5.26 -1.16
CA VAL A 279 1.57 -4.44 -0.12
C VAL A 279 0.23 -5.08 0.27
N SER A 280 0.15 -5.60 1.49
CA SER A 280 -1.03 -6.33 2.00
C SER A 280 -1.72 -5.64 3.16
N GLY A 281 -1.21 -4.51 3.65
CA GLY A 281 -1.84 -3.74 4.72
C GLY A 281 -1.23 -2.34 4.88
N GLY A 282 -2.10 -1.38 5.22
CA GLY A 282 -1.70 0.01 5.45
C GLY A 282 -1.14 0.68 4.20
N THR A 283 -0.25 1.66 4.40
CA THR A 283 0.35 2.42 3.30
C THR A 283 1.85 2.16 3.16
N LEU A 284 2.31 1.90 1.94
CA LEU A 284 3.71 2.07 1.54
C LEU A 284 3.83 3.39 0.77
N ARG A 285 4.46 4.41 1.38
CA ARG A 285 4.67 5.71 0.74
C ARG A 285 6.04 5.75 0.06
N LEU A 286 6.05 6.03 -1.24
CA LEU A 286 7.25 6.12 -2.07
C LEU A 286 7.68 7.60 -2.15
N ALA A 287 8.73 7.95 -1.41
CA ALA A 287 9.16 9.32 -1.13
C ALA A 287 10.68 9.51 -1.33
N LYS A 288 11.25 8.85 -2.34
CA LYS A 288 12.59 9.21 -2.84
C LYS A 288 12.47 10.44 -3.73
N ALA A 289 13.60 11.06 -4.07
CA ALA A 289 13.60 12.16 -5.05
C ALA A 289 13.02 11.71 -6.40
N ASP A 290 12.50 12.65 -7.18
CA ASP A 290 11.84 12.38 -8.46
C ASP A 290 12.71 11.55 -9.40
N GLY A 291 12.11 10.51 -10.00
CA GLY A 291 12.80 9.58 -10.88
C GLY A 291 13.76 8.60 -10.18
N LEU A 292 13.91 8.61 -8.85
CA LEU A 292 14.65 7.55 -8.17
C LEU A 292 13.78 6.32 -7.94
N ARG A 293 14.37 5.14 -8.10
CA ARG A 293 13.68 3.87 -7.90
C ARG A 293 13.45 3.63 -6.40
N ALA A 294 12.22 3.80 -5.95
CA ALA A 294 11.78 3.34 -4.64
C ALA A 294 11.50 1.82 -4.67
N ILE A 295 10.78 1.35 -5.69
CA ILE A 295 10.43 -0.06 -5.92
C ILE A 295 10.44 -0.41 -7.42
N GLY A 296 10.29 -1.70 -7.76
CA GLY A 296 10.01 -2.17 -9.12
C GLY A 296 8.55 -2.59 -9.29
N ASP A 297 8.36 -3.80 -9.79
CA ASP A 297 7.03 -4.43 -9.91
C ASP A 297 6.32 -4.52 -8.55
N ALA A 298 5.00 -4.39 -8.58
CA ALA A 298 4.19 -4.36 -7.37
C ALA A 298 2.91 -5.20 -7.45
N VAL A 299 2.58 -5.84 -6.32
CA VAL A 299 1.27 -6.46 -6.07
C VAL A 299 0.63 -5.72 -4.90
N VAL A 300 -0.56 -5.16 -5.09
CA VAL A 300 -1.30 -4.43 -4.04
C VAL A 300 -2.59 -5.17 -3.74
N ASN A 301 -2.61 -5.87 -2.61
CA ASN A 301 -3.77 -6.65 -2.16
C ASN A 301 -4.80 -5.75 -1.44
N ALA A 302 -6.03 -6.24 -1.31
CA ALA A 302 -7.08 -5.56 -0.55
C ALA A 302 -6.60 -5.18 0.86
N GLY A 303 -6.84 -3.93 1.28
CA GLY A 303 -6.31 -3.35 2.52
C GLY A 303 -4.90 -2.75 2.41
N GLY A 304 -4.19 -2.97 1.31
CA GLY A 304 -2.92 -2.33 1.00
C GLY A 304 -3.06 -1.09 0.10
N THR A 305 -2.21 -0.09 0.33
CA THR A 305 -2.07 1.10 -0.52
C THR A 305 -0.60 1.39 -0.83
N ILE A 306 -0.26 1.57 -2.10
CA ILE A 306 0.97 2.30 -2.50
C ILE A 306 0.57 3.77 -2.68
N ARG A 307 1.34 4.69 -2.11
CA ARG A 307 1.13 6.14 -2.25
C ARG A 307 2.39 6.81 -2.76
N LEU A 308 2.31 7.58 -3.84
CA LEU A 308 3.42 8.40 -4.32
C LEU A 308 3.60 9.64 -3.44
N ALA A 309 4.84 10.12 -3.34
CA ALA A 309 5.22 11.41 -2.77
C ALA A 309 6.33 12.09 -3.61
N GLY A 310 6.45 11.68 -4.87
CA GLY A 310 7.42 12.10 -5.87
C GLY A 310 7.05 11.47 -7.21
N ASN A 311 7.57 12.01 -8.31
CA ASN A 311 7.33 11.46 -9.64
C ASN A 311 8.21 10.21 -9.89
N GLU A 312 7.72 9.30 -10.73
CA GLU A 312 8.48 8.18 -11.32
C GLU A 312 9.26 7.32 -10.29
N GLN A 313 8.57 6.94 -9.21
CA GLN A 313 9.11 6.20 -8.07
C GLN A 313 9.20 4.68 -8.29
N MET A 314 8.38 4.13 -9.18
CA MET A 314 8.39 2.71 -9.57
C MET A 314 9.20 2.57 -10.85
N ARG A 315 10.30 1.80 -10.83
CA ARG A 315 11.20 1.62 -11.99
C ARG A 315 11.73 0.19 -12.04
N SER A 316 11.96 -0.33 -13.24
CA SER A 316 12.71 -1.59 -13.40
C SER A 316 14.17 -1.38 -12.97
N LEU A 317 14.79 -2.39 -12.36
CA LEU A 317 16.20 -2.31 -11.95
C LEU A 317 17.14 -2.22 -13.16
N ALA A 318 16.78 -2.87 -14.27
CA ALA A 318 17.56 -2.91 -15.51
C ALA A 318 17.27 -1.73 -16.46
N ALA A 319 16.47 -0.74 -16.04
CA ALA A 319 16.10 0.38 -16.90
C ALA A 319 17.30 1.31 -17.17
N PRO A 320 17.61 1.66 -18.44
CA PRO A 320 18.65 2.64 -18.73
C PRO A 320 18.26 4.04 -18.22
N PRO A 321 19.23 4.95 -17.99
CA PRO A 321 18.95 6.31 -17.57
C PRO A 321 17.95 7.01 -18.50
N GLY A 322 16.81 7.42 -17.94
CA GLY A 322 15.70 8.06 -18.68
C GLY A 322 14.54 7.14 -19.08
N ASP A 323 14.67 5.81 -18.99
CA ASP A 323 13.56 4.86 -19.19
C ASP A 323 13.05 4.33 -17.84
N ILE A 324 11.75 4.04 -17.72
CA ILE A 324 11.18 3.36 -16.56
C ILE A 324 11.44 1.84 -16.57
N GLY A 325 11.71 1.26 -17.75
CA GLY A 325 11.90 -0.17 -17.98
C GLY A 325 10.57 -0.93 -18.10
N ASP A 326 10.55 -2.24 -17.81
CA ASP A 326 9.31 -2.97 -17.60
C ASP A 326 8.92 -2.86 -16.13
N VAL A 327 7.74 -2.27 -15.89
CA VAL A 327 7.11 -2.12 -14.57
C VAL A 327 5.67 -2.60 -14.73
N LEU A 328 5.36 -3.64 -13.96
CA LEU A 328 4.04 -4.24 -13.80
C LEU A 328 3.44 -3.86 -12.44
N VAL A 329 2.17 -3.46 -12.45
CA VAL A 329 1.39 -3.25 -11.23
C VAL A 329 0.14 -4.13 -11.26
N ASP A 330 0.03 -5.05 -10.30
CA ASP A 330 -1.13 -5.91 -10.12
C ASP A 330 -1.96 -5.41 -8.91
N LEU A 331 -3.16 -4.89 -9.18
CA LEU A 331 -4.11 -4.45 -8.15
C LEU A 331 -5.14 -5.54 -7.84
N ASN A 332 -4.89 -6.26 -6.74
CA ASN A 332 -5.72 -7.33 -6.21
C ASN A 332 -6.67 -6.81 -5.13
N GLY A 333 -7.49 -5.81 -5.49
CA GLY A 333 -8.37 -5.10 -4.55
C GLY A 333 -7.69 -3.96 -3.78
N GLY A 334 -6.37 -3.81 -3.88
CA GLY A 334 -5.62 -2.72 -3.26
C GLY A 334 -5.68 -1.39 -4.04
N THR A 335 -4.93 -0.39 -3.57
CA THR A 335 -4.89 0.95 -4.17
C THR A 335 -3.49 1.38 -4.58
N LEU A 336 -3.33 1.88 -5.82
CA LEU A 336 -2.22 2.74 -6.22
C LEU A 336 -2.70 4.20 -6.17
N ASN A 337 -2.29 4.97 -5.17
CA ASN A 337 -2.59 6.39 -5.06
C ASN A 337 -1.45 7.22 -5.67
N LEU A 338 -1.74 7.88 -6.78
CA LEU A 338 -0.82 8.76 -7.49
C LEU A 338 -0.59 10.09 -6.75
N ASP A 339 -1.51 10.49 -5.87
CA ASP A 339 -1.38 11.64 -4.96
C ASP A 339 -0.98 12.98 -5.61
N GLY A 340 -1.39 13.20 -6.88
CA GLY A 340 -1.01 14.38 -7.68
C GLY A 340 0.27 14.23 -8.51
N TYR A 341 1.00 13.12 -8.38
CA TYR A 341 2.25 12.83 -9.11
C TYR A 341 2.03 12.03 -10.39
N THR A 342 3.06 11.96 -11.24
CA THR A 342 3.09 11.11 -12.43
C THR A 342 3.88 9.82 -12.17
N GLN A 343 3.33 8.69 -12.63
CA GLN A 343 4.02 7.41 -12.65
C GLN A 343 3.82 6.70 -13.98
N SER A 344 4.94 6.40 -14.65
CA SER A 344 5.00 5.58 -15.85
C SER A 344 5.03 4.11 -15.51
N ILE A 345 4.28 3.30 -16.25
CA ILE A 345 4.27 1.83 -16.17
C ILE A 345 4.13 1.24 -17.57
N ARG A 346 4.44 -0.05 -17.74
CA ARG A 346 4.12 -0.78 -18.98
C ARG A 346 2.77 -1.48 -18.91
N ARG A 347 2.45 -2.05 -17.75
CA ARG A 347 1.28 -2.91 -17.56
C ARG A 347 0.62 -2.66 -16.21
N LEU A 348 -0.69 -2.46 -16.24
CA LEU A 348 -1.57 -2.48 -15.09
C LEU A 348 -2.50 -3.70 -15.21
N ARG A 349 -2.50 -4.59 -14.23
CA ARG A 349 -3.57 -5.59 -14.09
C ARG A 349 -4.43 -5.25 -12.90
N MET A 350 -5.74 -5.48 -13.02
CA MET A 350 -6.71 -5.20 -11.97
C MET A 350 -7.67 -6.38 -11.85
N THR A 351 -7.59 -7.12 -10.74
CA THR A 351 -8.66 -8.07 -10.36
C THR A 351 -9.73 -7.43 -9.48
N GLY A 352 -9.52 -6.14 -9.18
CA GLY A 352 -10.38 -5.20 -8.48
C GLY A 352 -9.56 -3.94 -8.19
N GLY A 353 -9.87 -3.22 -7.11
CA GLY A 353 -8.99 -2.17 -6.59
C GLY A 353 -9.07 -0.84 -7.34
N THR A 354 -8.16 0.09 -7.02
CA THR A 354 -8.25 1.48 -7.48
C THR A 354 -6.88 2.08 -7.85
N VAL A 355 -6.79 2.76 -8.98
CA VAL A 355 -5.77 3.78 -9.23
C VAL A 355 -6.38 5.13 -8.82
N ALA A 356 -5.96 5.70 -7.69
CA ALA A 356 -6.47 6.97 -7.19
C ALA A 356 -5.63 8.14 -7.71
N GLY A 357 -6.26 9.24 -8.14
CA GLY A 357 -5.54 10.42 -8.63
C GLY A 357 -4.89 11.26 -7.52
N GLY A 358 -5.52 11.34 -6.34
CA GLY A 358 -5.17 12.33 -5.33
C GLY A 358 -6.05 13.58 -5.40
N SER A 359 -5.78 14.55 -4.52
CA SER A 359 -6.50 15.83 -4.41
C SER A 359 -5.54 16.89 -3.87
N PRO A 360 -5.54 18.14 -4.38
CA PRO A 360 -6.56 18.76 -5.24
C PRO A 360 -6.35 18.56 -6.75
N ALA A 361 -5.18 18.10 -7.19
CA ALA A 361 -4.92 17.78 -8.60
C ALA A 361 -4.87 16.25 -8.78
N ALA A 362 -5.41 15.75 -9.90
CA ALA A 362 -5.29 14.34 -10.25
C ALA A 362 -3.88 14.04 -10.76
N GLY A 363 -3.19 13.10 -10.12
CA GLY A 363 -1.97 12.49 -10.62
C GLY A 363 -2.23 11.68 -11.89
N THR A 364 -1.17 11.43 -12.66
CA THR A 364 -1.23 10.82 -13.99
C THR A 364 -0.55 9.45 -14.01
N LEU A 365 -1.30 8.43 -14.44
CA LEU A 365 -0.77 7.12 -14.80
C LEU A 365 -0.35 7.15 -16.26
N LYS A 366 0.94 7.03 -16.54
CA LYS A 366 1.47 7.08 -17.90
C LYS A 366 1.76 5.67 -18.44
N LEU A 367 1.24 5.37 -19.62
CA LEU A 367 1.38 4.06 -20.25
C LEU A 367 2.51 4.07 -21.28
N ILE A 368 3.54 3.28 -21.02
CA ILE A 368 4.62 2.97 -21.96
C ILE A 368 4.24 1.71 -22.75
N ASN A 369 4.86 1.52 -23.92
CA ASN A 369 4.57 0.37 -24.80
C ASN A 369 4.69 -0.96 -24.02
N PRO A 370 3.63 -1.79 -23.98
CA PRO A 370 3.68 -3.10 -23.35
C PRO A 370 4.55 -4.06 -24.18
N PRO A 371 4.90 -5.24 -23.66
CA PRO A 371 5.40 -6.35 -24.47
C PRO A 371 4.47 -6.65 -25.65
N ALA A 372 5.02 -7.15 -26.76
CA ALA A 372 4.25 -7.43 -27.96
C ALA A 372 3.16 -8.49 -27.69
N GLY A 373 1.91 -8.16 -28.00
CA GLY A 373 0.74 -9.03 -27.76
C GLY A 373 0.12 -8.89 -26.36
N GLU A 374 0.67 -8.07 -25.46
CA GLU A 374 0.06 -7.77 -24.16
C GLU A 374 -0.72 -6.44 -24.17
N ALA A 375 -1.80 -6.39 -23.38
CA ALA A 375 -2.54 -5.16 -23.12
C ALA A 375 -1.79 -4.27 -22.10
N SER A 376 -1.90 -2.95 -22.25
CA SER A 376 -1.34 -2.00 -21.28
C SER A 376 -2.15 -1.94 -20.00
N ILE A 377 -3.46 -2.14 -20.10
CA ILE A 377 -4.37 -2.31 -18.96
C ILE A 377 -5.16 -3.60 -19.17
N GLN A 378 -5.16 -4.47 -18.15
CA GLN A 378 -5.94 -5.71 -18.13
C GLN A 378 -6.84 -5.72 -16.88
N ALA A 379 -8.13 -5.49 -17.06
CA ALA A 379 -9.13 -5.62 -16.00
C ALA A 379 -9.83 -6.99 -16.09
N VAL A 380 -9.83 -7.72 -14.97
CA VAL A 380 -10.48 -9.03 -14.80
C VAL A 380 -11.15 -9.01 -13.43
N SER A 381 -12.22 -8.22 -13.27
CA SER A 381 -12.86 -8.08 -11.96
C SER A 381 -13.36 -9.44 -11.47
N THR A 382 -12.93 -9.86 -10.28
CA THR A 382 -13.38 -11.10 -9.64
C THR A 382 -14.41 -10.84 -8.54
N GLY A 383 -14.64 -9.58 -8.19
CA GLY A 383 -15.57 -9.15 -7.15
C GLY A 383 -16.81 -8.43 -7.71
N GLN A 384 -17.78 -8.17 -6.84
CA GLN A 384 -19.04 -7.48 -7.19
C GLN A 384 -18.89 -5.98 -7.50
N SER A 385 -17.68 -5.43 -7.33
CA SER A 385 -17.36 -4.02 -7.61
C SER A 385 -16.41 -3.91 -8.82
N PRO A 386 -16.58 -2.90 -9.69
CA PRO A 386 -15.62 -2.61 -10.76
C PRO A 386 -14.22 -2.30 -10.22
N ALA A 387 -13.21 -2.60 -11.02
CA ALA A 387 -11.91 -1.93 -10.93
C ALA A 387 -12.06 -0.44 -11.30
N ALA A 388 -11.38 0.47 -10.61
CA ALA A 388 -11.53 1.92 -10.82
C ALA A 388 -10.21 2.64 -11.14
N ILE A 389 -10.21 3.53 -12.14
CA ILE A 389 -9.11 4.45 -12.43
C ILE A 389 -9.61 5.88 -12.30
N ARG A 390 -9.17 6.57 -11.25
CA ARG A 390 -9.54 7.95 -10.88
C ARG A 390 -8.44 8.97 -11.12
N GLY A 391 -7.20 8.50 -11.30
CA GLY A 391 -6.12 9.32 -11.85
C GLY A 391 -6.29 9.50 -13.35
N ASP A 392 -5.67 10.55 -13.89
CA ASP A 392 -5.60 10.72 -15.34
C ASP A 392 -4.74 9.61 -15.97
N ILE A 393 -5.02 9.23 -17.21
CA ILE A 393 -4.28 8.24 -17.99
C ILE A 393 -3.62 8.94 -19.18
N ASP A 394 -2.29 9.03 -19.18
CA ASP A 394 -1.50 9.42 -20.36
C ASP A 394 -1.24 8.16 -21.20
N LEU A 395 -1.91 8.04 -22.34
CA LEU A 395 -1.78 6.86 -23.21
C LEU A 395 -0.41 6.80 -23.88
N GLY A 396 0.22 7.94 -24.18
CA GLY A 396 1.51 7.99 -24.89
C GLY A 396 1.50 7.29 -26.27
N GLY A 397 0.35 7.20 -26.94
CA GLY A 397 0.16 6.49 -28.20
C GLY A 397 -1.07 5.57 -28.22
N ILE A 398 -1.09 4.58 -29.12
CA ILE A 398 -2.17 3.59 -29.19
C ILE A 398 -1.98 2.58 -28.03
N ARG A 399 -3.06 2.31 -27.30
CA ARG A 399 -3.04 1.43 -26.12
C ARG A 399 -4.23 0.48 -26.12
N THR A 400 -3.94 -0.79 -25.84
CA THR A 400 -4.95 -1.82 -25.64
C THR A 400 -5.37 -1.86 -24.17
N ILE A 401 -6.68 -1.74 -23.93
CA ILE A 401 -7.33 -1.94 -22.65
C ILE A 401 -8.20 -3.19 -22.78
N ALA A 402 -7.74 -4.30 -22.22
CA ALA A 402 -8.48 -5.55 -22.19
C ALA A 402 -9.34 -5.60 -20.92
N VAL A 403 -10.65 -5.75 -21.09
CA VAL A 403 -11.60 -5.85 -19.97
C VAL A 403 -12.41 -7.12 -20.13
N GLN A 404 -12.20 -8.06 -19.22
CA GLN A 404 -12.95 -9.32 -19.18
C GLN A 404 -14.26 -9.14 -18.42
N ASP A 405 -15.26 -9.91 -18.81
CA ASP A 405 -16.59 -9.94 -18.19
C ASP A 405 -16.49 -10.65 -16.83
N GLY A 406 -16.78 -9.91 -15.75
CA GLY A 406 -16.73 -10.36 -14.37
C GLY A 406 -18.13 -10.40 -13.75
N PRO A 407 -18.22 -10.60 -12.41
CA PRO A 407 -19.51 -10.65 -11.73
C PRO A 407 -20.07 -9.26 -11.35
N ALA A 408 -19.30 -8.19 -11.58
CA ALA A 408 -19.76 -6.81 -11.37
C ALA A 408 -20.61 -6.33 -12.55
N PRO A 409 -21.62 -5.45 -12.36
CA PRO A 409 -22.42 -4.92 -13.48
C PRO A 409 -21.60 -4.17 -14.54
N HIS A 410 -20.44 -3.64 -14.13
CA HIS A 410 -19.39 -3.04 -14.96
C HIS A 410 -18.05 -3.50 -14.39
N ASP A 411 -17.05 -3.72 -15.24
CA ASP A 411 -15.81 -4.39 -14.85
C ASP A 411 -14.65 -3.42 -14.64
N LEU A 412 -14.59 -2.37 -15.46
CA LEU A 412 -13.62 -1.27 -15.37
C LEU A 412 -14.35 0.07 -15.46
N ARG A 413 -14.08 0.98 -14.53
CA ARG A 413 -14.58 2.35 -14.54
C ARG A 413 -13.42 3.34 -14.58
N ILE A 414 -13.40 4.22 -15.58
CA ILE A 414 -12.42 5.30 -15.72
C ILE A 414 -13.11 6.63 -15.45
N GLU A 415 -12.72 7.29 -14.35
CA GLU A 415 -13.24 8.59 -13.88
C GLU A 415 -12.27 9.74 -14.19
N GLY A 416 -10.96 9.45 -14.23
CA GLY A 416 -9.93 10.41 -14.67
C GLY A 416 -9.94 10.65 -16.17
N ARG A 417 -9.23 11.68 -16.62
CA ARG A 417 -9.09 12.02 -18.05
C ARG A 417 -8.22 10.99 -18.74
N ILE A 418 -8.50 10.67 -20.01
CA ILE A 418 -7.64 9.85 -20.86
C ILE A 418 -7.06 10.77 -21.93
N ILE A 419 -5.74 10.86 -22.07
CA ILE A 419 -5.05 11.84 -22.94
C ILE A 419 -3.98 11.22 -23.84
N ASN A 420 -3.56 11.95 -24.88
CA ASN A 420 -2.40 11.66 -25.74
C ASN A 420 -2.39 10.28 -26.43
N GLY A 421 -3.42 9.91 -27.19
CA GLY A 421 -3.40 8.62 -27.89
C GLY A 421 -4.75 8.09 -28.39
N SER A 422 -4.80 6.78 -28.58
CA SER A 422 -6.00 6.03 -29.00
C SER A 422 -6.24 4.85 -28.07
N VAL A 423 -7.52 4.52 -27.82
CA VAL A 423 -7.90 3.34 -27.03
C VAL A 423 -8.38 2.22 -27.95
N ILE A 424 -7.76 1.04 -27.84
CA ILE A 424 -8.31 -0.22 -28.36
C ILE A 424 -8.91 -0.97 -27.18
N LYS A 425 -10.22 -1.16 -27.17
CA LYS A 425 -10.94 -1.91 -26.13
C LYS A 425 -11.14 -3.36 -26.59
N GLN A 426 -10.65 -4.30 -25.79
CA GLN A 426 -10.79 -5.75 -25.98
C GLN A 426 -11.58 -6.41 -24.85
N GLY A 427 -12.02 -7.66 -25.07
CA GLY A 427 -12.73 -8.50 -24.09
C GLY A 427 -14.23 -8.19 -23.97
N ALA A 428 -15.01 -9.17 -23.50
CA ALA A 428 -16.46 -9.06 -23.36
C ALA A 428 -16.92 -8.03 -22.31
N GLY A 429 -16.10 -7.74 -21.30
CA GLY A 429 -16.51 -6.95 -20.15
C GLY A 429 -16.81 -5.48 -20.47
N THR A 430 -17.62 -4.86 -19.63
CA THR A 430 -18.08 -3.47 -19.79
C THR A 430 -17.06 -2.49 -19.21
N MET A 431 -16.53 -1.61 -20.08
CA MET A 431 -15.74 -0.45 -19.67
C MET A 431 -16.63 0.80 -19.58
N VAL A 432 -16.57 1.51 -18.46
CA VAL A 432 -17.29 2.77 -18.25
C VAL A 432 -16.34 3.95 -18.37
N LEU A 433 -16.71 4.92 -19.20
CA LEU A 433 -16.06 6.23 -19.31
C LEU A 433 -16.93 7.28 -18.60
N ALA A 434 -16.42 7.80 -17.48
CA ALA A 434 -17.13 8.65 -16.53
C ALA A 434 -16.46 10.02 -16.30
N SER A 435 -15.45 10.37 -17.09
CA SER A 435 -14.84 11.71 -17.05
C SER A 435 -15.67 12.72 -17.83
N GLU A 436 -16.01 13.86 -17.22
CA GLU A 436 -16.72 14.97 -17.89
C GLU A 436 -15.78 15.99 -18.55
N SER A 437 -14.49 15.96 -18.22
CA SER A 437 -13.54 16.99 -18.62
C SER A 437 -13.36 17.09 -20.14
N PRO A 438 -13.23 18.30 -20.71
CA PRO A 438 -12.79 18.48 -22.08
C PRO A 438 -11.31 18.08 -22.24
N GLY A 439 -10.91 17.75 -23.47
CA GLY A 439 -9.53 17.35 -23.77
C GLY A 439 -9.23 15.88 -23.50
N GLN A 440 -10.19 14.99 -23.77
CA GLN A 440 -9.95 13.54 -23.81
C GLN A 440 -9.26 13.15 -25.13
N PHE A 441 -8.76 11.92 -25.18
CA PHE A 441 -7.95 11.33 -26.25
C PHE A 441 -8.44 11.60 -27.68
N ASP A 442 -7.57 12.17 -28.49
CA ASP A 442 -7.82 12.65 -29.85
C ASP A 442 -7.61 11.60 -30.95
N GLY A 443 -6.87 10.53 -30.65
CA GLY A 443 -6.59 9.43 -31.56
C GLY A 443 -7.72 8.40 -31.72
N GLY A 444 -8.84 8.55 -31.00
CA GLY A 444 -10.06 7.75 -31.20
C GLY A 444 -10.15 6.44 -30.42
N LEU A 445 -11.32 5.81 -30.52
CA LEU A 445 -11.75 4.62 -29.78
C LEU A 445 -12.10 3.49 -30.74
N VAL A 446 -11.45 2.33 -30.61
CA VAL A 446 -11.79 1.10 -31.34
C VAL A 446 -12.33 0.09 -30.34
N LEU A 447 -13.52 -0.46 -30.60
CA LEU A 447 -14.00 -1.68 -29.94
C LEU A 447 -13.73 -2.85 -30.88
N GLU A 448 -12.92 -3.82 -30.45
CA GLU A 448 -12.64 -5.02 -31.24
C GLU A 448 -13.73 -6.08 -31.12
N THR A 449 -13.86 -6.92 -32.16
CA THR A 449 -14.78 -8.06 -32.17
C THR A 449 -14.46 -9.01 -31.03
N HIS A 450 -15.50 -9.49 -30.35
CA HIS A 450 -15.37 -10.52 -29.33
C HIS A 450 -16.49 -11.55 -29.47
N TRP A 451 -16.12 -12.81 -29.75
CA TRP A 451 -17.06 -13.84 -30.20
C TRP A 451 -17.83 -14.55 -29.07
N SER A 452 -17.43 -14.39 -27.81
CA SER A 452 -18.08 -15.02 -26.64
C SER A 452 -18.84 -14.04 -25.73
N GLY A 453 -19.05 -12.80 -26.16
CA GLY A 453 -19.78 -11.79 -25.39
C GLY A 453 -19.64 -10.39 -25.99
N GLN A 454 -20.58 -9.49 -25.70
CA GLN A 454 -20.67 -8.19 -26.36
C GLN A 454 -19.67 -7.19 -25.75
N ASN A 455 -18.56 -6.93 -26.46
CA ASN A 455 -17.55 -5.96 -26.04
C ASN A 455 -18.19 -4.56 -25.91
N THR A 456 -18.34 -4.08 -24.67
CA THR A 456 -19.16 -2.90 -24.37
C THR A 456 -18.33 -1.74 -23.80
N VAL A 457 -18.56 -0.55 -24.35
CA VAL A 457 -18.19 0.73 -23.73
C VAL A 457 -19.45 1.50 -23.37
N ARG A 458 -19.52 2.00 -22.14
CA ARG A 458 -20.63 2.81 -21.62
C ARG A 458 -20.13 4.20 -21.25
N VAL A 459 -20.80 5.24 -21.72
CA VAL A 459 -20.46 6.64 -21.41
C VAL A 459 -21.53 7.22 -20.48
N GLU A 460 -21.14 7.61 -19.28
CA GLU A 460 -22.09 8.14 -18.27
C GLU A 460 -22.02 9.65 -18.08
N ALA A 461 -20.85 10.23 -18.35
CA ALA A 461 -20.54 11.64 -18.10
C ALA A 461 -20.96 12.54 -19.28
N SER A 462 -20.16 12.55 -20.34
CA SER A 462 -20.48 13.26 -21.57
C SER A 462 -19.91 12.57 -22.80
N VAL A 463 -20.46 12.88 -23.99
CA VAL A 463 -19.84 12.44 -25.26
C VAL A 463 -18.39 12.94 -25.38
N ASN A 464 -18.03 14.02 -24.67
CA ASN A 464 -16.64 14.44 -24.47
C ASN A 464 -15.71 13.30 -24.02
N ALA A 465 -16.21 12.33 -23.24
CA ALA A 465 -15.49 11.15 -22.76
C ALA A 465 -15.01 10.21 -23.88
N LEU A 466 -15.56 10.33 -25.09
CA LEU A 466 -15.09 9.63 -26.30
C LEU A 466 -13.95 10.35 -27.02
N GLY A 467 -13.59 11.56 -26.56
CA GLY A 467 -12.61 12.41 -27.22
C GLY A 467 -13.09 13.01 -28.53
N THR A 468 -12.14 13.45 -29.34
CA THR A 468 -12.38 14.07 -30.67
C THR A 468 -12.00 13.16 -31.83
N GLY A 469 -11.44 11.99 -31.56
CA GLY A 469 -11.05 11.02 -32.58
C GLY A 469 -12.22 10.18 -33.11
N PRO A 470 -11.98 9.38 -34.16
CA PRO A 470 -12.99 8.48 -34.69
C PRO A 470 -13.37 7.39 -33.67
N VAL A 471 -14.64 6.97 -33.70
CA VAL A 471 -15.10 5.78 -32.97
C VAL A 471 -15.38 4.66 -33.96
N THR A 472 -14.71 3.52 -33.80
CA THR A 472 -14.87 2.33 -34.63
C THR A 472 -15.52 1.21 -33.82
N LEU A 473 -16.63 0.70 -34.32
CA LEU A 473 -17.40 -0.39 -33.74
C LEU A 473 -17.33 -1.61 -34.67
N ASN A 474 -16.60 -2.64 -34.26
CA ASN A 474 -16.54 -3.90 -35.00
C ASN A 474 -17.76 -4.79 -34.67
N GLU A 475 -17.85 -5.97 -35.29
CA GLU A 475 -18.90 -6.95 -35.00
C GLU A 475 -18.97 -7.31 -33.50
N TYR A 476 -20.17 -7.62 -32.98
CA TYR A 476 -20.38 -7.98 -31.57
C TYR A 476 -19.88 -6.93 -30.53
N THR A 477 -19.84 -5.65 -30.92
CA THR A 477 -19.52 -4.54 -30.00
C THR A 477 -20.77 -3.74 -29.60
N LYS A 478 -20.64 -2.86 -28.61
CA LYS A 478 -21.69 -1.93 -28.18
C LYS A 478 -21.12 -0.65 -27.58
N LEU A 479 -21.58 0.48 -28.08
CA LEU A 479 -21.43 1.78 -27.44
C LEU A 479 -22.76 2.17 -26.79
N ALA A 480 -22.80 2.23 -25.45
CA ALA A 480 -23.97 2.62 -24.67
C ALA A 480 -23.87 4.09 -24.25
N LEU A 481 -24.82 4.92 -24.72
CA LEU A 481 -24.90 6.37 -24.45
C LEU A 481 -26.19 6.74 -23.68
N PRO A 482 -26.38 6.21 -22.44
CA PRO A 482 -27.59 6.44 -21.66
C PRO A 482 -27.90 7.93 -21.47
N GLY A 483 -29.13 8.34 -21.81
CA GLY A 483 -29.63 9.70 -21.60
C GLY A 483 -28.98 10.81 -22.44
N LYS A 484 -28.03 10.49 -23.33
CA LYS A 484 -27.30 11.50 -24.15
C LYS A 484 -27.98 11.83 -25.48
N PHE A 485 -28.80 10.92 -26.01
CA PHE A 485 -29.73 11.24 -27.10
C PHE A 485 -31.05 11.71 -26.49
N GLY A 486 -31.27 13.02 -26.47
CA GLY A 486 -32.43 13.68 -25.85
C GLY A 486 -33.78 13.48 -26.54
N SER A 487 -33.95 12.37 -27.26
CA SER A 487 -35.25 11.96 -27.82
C SER A 487 -36.03 11.17 -26.77
N THR A 488 -37.08 11.78 -26.22
CA THR A 488 -38.23 11.01 -25.73
C THR A 488 -38.67 10.08 -26.87
N ALA A 489 -38.84 8.79 -26.59
CA ALA A 489 -39.24 7.83 -27.62
C ALA A 489 -40.58 8.24 -28.25
N GLY A 490 -40.66 8.18 -29.58
CA GLY A 490 -41.81 8.64 -30.35
C GLY A 490 -41.54 9.94 -31.12
N LEU A 491 -42.61 10.52 -31.65
CA LEU A 491 -42.62 11.72 -32.48
C LEU A 491 -43.32 12.87 -31.75
N ILE A 492 -42.63 13.98 -31.53
CA ILE A 492 -43.22 15.20 -30.96
C ILE A 492 -44.11 15.84 -32.03
N GLU A 493 -45.40 15.98 -31.72
CA GLU A 493 -46.39 16.66 -32.57
C GLU A 493 -46.23 18.18 -32.45
N GLY A 494 -46.36 18.90 -33.56
CA GLY A 494 -46.49 20.36 -33.59
C GLY A 494 -47.20 20.83 -34.86
N ARG A 495 -47.56 22.12 -34.90
CA ARG A 495 -48.55 22.66 -35.84
C ARG A 495 -48.15 24.06 -36.31
N ILE A 496 -47.97 24.22 -37.61
CA ILE A 496 -47.56 25.47 -38.28
C ILE A 496 -48.78 26.05 -39.00
N ALA A 497 -49.07 27.33 -38.80
CA ALA A 497 -50.22 28.03 -39.38
C ALA A 497 -50.00 28.48 -40.84
N ALA A 498 -49.52 27.56 -41.69
CA ALA A 498 -49.31 27.75 -43.11
C ALA A 498 -49.52 26.42 -43.86
N PHE A 499 -50.01 26.49 -45.10
CA PHE A 499 -50.13 25.33 -45.99
C PHE A 499 -48.77 24.98 -46.62
N ASN A 500 -48.40 23.70 -46.59
CA ASN A 500 -47.18 23.16 -47.20
C ASN A 500 -45.87 23.87 -46.79
N ASP A 501 -45.73 24.25 -45.51
CA ASP A 501 -44.47 24.77 -44.99
C ASP A 501 -43.54 23.61 -44.61
N TRP A 502 -42.69 23.24 -45.56
CA TRP A 502 -41.66 22.20 -45.40
C TRP A 502 -40.35 22.71 -44.78
N THR A 503 -40.30 23.97 -44.35
CA THR A 503 -39.07 24.70 -44.03
C THR A 503 -39.00 25.24 -42.61
N THR A 504 -40.13 25.66 -42.03
CA THR A 504 -40.19 26.08 -40.63
C THR A 504 -39.96 24.88 -39.71
N PRO A 505 -39.01 24.94 -38.75
CA PRO A 505 -38.77 23.88 -37.79
C PRO A 505 -40.03 23.54 -36.97
N ASN A 506 -40.18 22.28 -36.57
CA ASN A 506 -41.31 21.85 -35.74
C ASN A 506 -41.35 22.67 -34.43
N PRO A 507 -42.42 23.46 -34.16
CA PRO A 507 -42.53 24.23 -32.93
C PRO A 507 -42.72 23.34 -31.68
N GLY A 508 -43.10 22.07 -31.88
CA GLY A 508 -43.35 21.11 -30.83
C GLY A 508 -44.63 21.38 -30.02
N SER A 509 -44.98 20.42 -29.18
CA SER A 509 -46.09 20.50 -28.24
C SER A 509 -45.82 19.55 -27.05
N THR A 510 -46.72 19.52 -26.08
CA THR A 510 -46.70 18.54 -24.98
C THR A 510 -47.10 17.13 -25.40
N ARG A 511 -47.52 16.92 -26.66
CA ARG A 511 -48.00 15.64 -27.18
C ARG A 511 -46.90 14.91 -27.95
N VAL A 512 -46.53 13.74 -27.44
CA VAL A 512 -45.62 12.79 -28.09
C VAL A 512 -46.44 11.62 -28.60
N LEU A 513 -46.33 11.30 -29.89
CA LEU A 513 -46.88 10.09 -30.49
C LEU A 513 -45.87 8.95 -30.36
N GLU A 514 -46.19 7.97 -29.52
CA GLU A 514 -45.52 6.67 -29.55
C GLU A 514 -46.00 5.86 -30.79
N ALA A 515 -45.56 4.60 -30.92
CA ALA A 515 -46.00 3.70 -31.99
C ALA A 515 -47.47 3.26 -31.82
N VAL A 516 -48.40 4.18 -32.04
CA VAL A 516 -49.85 3.98 -31.89
C VAL A 516 -50.51 3.77 -33.24
N LYS A 517 -51.39 2.77 -33.34
CA LYS A 517 -52.09 2.36 -34.56
C LYS A 517 -53.18 3.37 -34.96
N GLY A 518 -52.75 4.47 -35.59
CA GLY A 518 -53.62 5.50 -36.19
C GLY A 518 -54.04 6.60 -35.21
N ASN A 519 -53.64 7.84 -35.49
CA ASN A 519 -54.12 9.02 -34.78
C ASN A 519 -55.52 9.39 -35.29
N THR A 520 -56.55 9.30 -34.45
CA THR A 520 -57.96 9.59 -34.82
C THR A 520 -58.45 10.97 -34.36
N THR A 521 -57.56 11.93 -34.11
CA THR A 521 -57.99 13.25 -33.61
C THR A 521 -58.74 14.07 -34.67
N SER A 522 -60.00 14.37 -34.37
CA SER A 522 -60.79 15.40 -35.04
C SER A 522 -60.30 16.79 -34.63
N GLY A 523 -59.54 17.45 -35.50
CA GLY A 523 -59.00 18.79 -35.22
C GLY A 523 -58.26 19.46 -36.38
N TRP A 524 -58.44 18.96 -37.61
CA TRP A 524 -57.80 19.50 -38.82
C TRP A 524 -58.35 20.91 -39.10
N GLY A 525 -57.47 21.92 -39.08
CA GLY A 525 -57.81 23.29 -39.48
C GLY A 525 -57.42 23.56 -40.94
N ASN A 526 -58.03 24.59 -41.52
CA ASN A 526 -57.74 25.01 -42.89
C ASN A 526 -56.38 25.72 -42.96
N ASN A 527 -55.57 25.41 -43.99
CA ASN A 527 -54.30 26.07 -44.29
C ASN A 527 -53.23 25.91 -43.18
N GLU A 528 -53.00 24.67 -42.75
CA GLU A 528 -52.07 24.31 -41.68
C GLU A 528 -51.16 23.15 -42.08
N THR A 529 -49.94 23.10 -41.52
CA THR A 529 -49.00 21.99 -41.67
C THR A 529 -48.77 21.35 -40.30
N TRP A 530 -49.06 20.06 -40.17
CA TRP A 530 -48.80 19.28 -38.97
C TRP A 530 -47.45 18.56 -39.10
N VAL A 531 -46.57 18.76 -38.14
CA VAL A 531 -45.18 18.28 -38.19
C VAL A 531 -44.91 17.36 -37.01
N TYR A 532 -44.26 16.24 -37.30
CA TYR A 532 -43.93 15.20 -36.34
C TYR A 532 -42.42 14.95 -36.40
N THR A 533 -41.70 15.24 -35.32
CA THR A 533 -40.23 15.06 -35.26
C THR A 533 -39.82 14.33 -34.00
N GLY A 534 -38.96 13.32 -34.13
CA GLY A 534 -38.44 12.55 -33.02
C GLY A 534 -37.72 11.31 -33.51
N GLN A 535 -37.61 10.31 -32.64
CA GLN A 535 -37.02 9.01 -32.97
C GLN A 535 -37.96 7.90 -32.52
N PHE A 536 -38.20 6.95 -33.39
CA PHE A 536 -38.87 5.69 -33.08
C PHE A 536 -37.95 4.55 -33.51
N TYR A 537 -38.02 3.44 -32.79
CA TYR A 537 -37.29 2.23 -33.10
C TYR A 537 -38.30 1.16 -33.50
N ASP A 538 -38.00 0.44 -34.57
CA ASP A 538 -38.68 -0.79 -34.93
C ASP A 538 -37.71 -1.98 -34.83
N ALA A 539 -38.24 -3.13 -34.40
CA ALA A 539 -37.46 -4.31 -34.06
C ALA A 539 -37.23 -5.28 -35.23
N ASP A 540 -38.02 -5.21 -36.32
CA ASP A 540 -37.82 -6.02 -37.52
C ASP A 540 -37.11 -5.25 -38.66
N GLY A 541 -36.98 -3.94 -38.51
CA GLY A 541 -36.27 -3.04 -39.41
C GLY A 541 -37.14 -2.43 -40.50
N PHE A 542 -38.46 -2.68 -40.50
CA PHE A 542 -39.38 -2.16 -41.49
C PHE A 542 -40.29 -1.07 -40.92
N VAL A 543 -40.27 0.09 -41.56
CA VAL A 543 -41.07 1.25 -41.18
C VAL A 543 -42.10 1.54 -42.27
N THR A 544 -43.37 1.63 -41.89
CA THR A 544 -44.46 2.02 -42.81
C THR A 544 -45.13 3.30 -42.32
N PHE A 545 -45.16 4.32 -43.17
CA PHE A 545 -45.93 5.55 -42.93
C PHE A 545 -47.27 5.47 -43.66
N GLY A 546 -48.37 5.62 -42.92
CA GLY A 546 -49.71 5.71 -43.47
C GLY A 546 -50.28 7.12 -43.30
N ALA A 547 -50.57 7.79 -44.40
CA ALA A 547 -51.30 9.07 -44.41
C ALA A 547 -52.76 8.82 -44.81
N SER A 548 -53.70 9.50 -44.15
CA SER A 548 -55.13 9.48 -44.46
C SER A 548 -55.65 10.92 -44.49
N ILE A 549 -55.16 11.69 -45.46
CA ILE A 549 -55.47 13.11 -45.66
C ILE A 549 -55.84 13.34 -47.14
N ASP A 550 -56.60 14.41 -47.40
CA ASP A 550 -57.01 14.83 -48.76
C ASP A 550 -56.00 15.80 -49.42
N ASP A 551 -55.03 16.29 -48.62
CA ASP A 551 -54.01 17.26 -49.01
C ASP A 551 -52.62 16.60 -49.26
N SER A 552 -51.53 17.32 -48.96
CA SER A 552 -50.15 16.87 -49.19
C SER A 552 -49.53 16.23 -47.94
N ALA A 553 -48.90 15.07 -48.10
CA ALA A 553 -48.05 14.44 -47.08
C ALA A 553 -46.59 14.45 -47.51
N GLY A 554 -45.68 14.56 -46.55
CA GLY A 554 -44.24 14.47 -46.77
C GLY A 554 -43.55 13.83 -45.56
N VAL A 555 -42.55 13.00 -45.83
CA VAL A 555 -41.70 12.37 -44.82
C VAL A 555 -40.26 12.74 -45.17
N LYS A 556 -39.49 13.19 -44.19
CA LYS A 556 -38.04 13.37 -44.31
C LYS A 556 -37.36 12.40 -43.35
N VAL A 557 -36.34 11.69 -43.82
CA VAL A 557 -35.54 10.78 -42.99
C VAL A 557 -34.10 11.28 -43.02
N ASP A 558 -33.52 11.50 -41.85
CA ASP A 558 -32.16 12.04 -41.68
C ASP A 558 -31.88 13.35 -42.46
N GLY A 559 -32.94 14.14 -42.68
CA GLY A 559 -32.88 15.43 -43.37
C GLY A 559 -33.03 15.39 -44.90
N VAL A 560 -33.26 14.21 -45.47
CA VAL A 560 -33.50 13.96 -46.91
C VAL A 560 -35.00 13.83 -47.19
#